data_AF-A0A920QX33-F1
#
_entry.id   AF-A0A920QX33-F1
#
_cell.length_a   1.000
_cell.length_b   1.000
_cell.length_c   1.000
_cell.angle_alpha   90.00
_cell.angle_beta   90.00
_cell.angle_gamma   90.00
#
_symmetry.space_group_name_H-M   'P 1'
#
loop_
_entity.id
_entity.type
_entity.pdbx_description
1 polymer ?
#
loop_
_entity_poly.entity_id
_entity_poly.type
_entity_poly.pdbx_seq_one_letter_code
_entity_poly.pdbx_strand_id
1 'polypeptide(L)'
;MQGRTSIYTTRGDLQIIAEIVQAGGFGSLQQELEQIKARLDAEGLFSDSRKRNLPLFPQSVAVITSPEGAVWHDIQTVTRRRYPNVELVLIPSKVQGEESLSELVHAFEIVNQNDFLDVVILARGGGSSEDLKSFNTERLARAIFTCSTPVVSAIGHETDITISDLVADVRAATPSAAAEIVMPDQDLLKEQIIRSKDHISKAISSFSL
;
A
#
# COMPACT_ATOMS: atom_id res chain seq x y z
N MET A 1 24.63 6.74 -62.54
CA MET A 1 24.92 5.58 -63.40
C MET A 1 25.68 4.56 -62.55
N GLN A 2 25.09 3.36 -62.43
CA GLN A 2 25.65 2.05 -62.01
C GLN A 2 26.41 1.83 -60.69
N GLY A 3 26.03 0.73 -60.03
CA GLY A 3 26.83 -0.01 -59.06
C GLY A 3 26.03 -1.12 -58.39
N ARG A 4 25.94 -2.29 -59.05
CA ARG A 4 25.32 -3.51 -58.51
C ARG A 4 26.43 -4.54 -58.33
N THR A 5 26.61 -5.08 -57.12
CA THR A 5 27.07 -6.47 -56.89
C THR A 5 26.85 -6.89 -55.43
N SER A 6 26.24 -8.07 -55.30
CA SER A 6 25.95 -8.82 -54.08
C SER A 6 27.13 -9.69 -53.64
N ILE A 7 27.24 -9.97 -52.33
CA ILE A 7 27.97 -11.14 -51.81
C ILE A 7 27.13 -11.77 -50.68
N TYR A 8 26.91 -13.08 -50.80
CA TYR A 8 26.27 -13.98 -49.83
C TYR A 8 27.35 -14.68 -48.98
N THR A 9 26.94 -15.31 -47.87
CA THR A 9 27.68 -16.19 -46.91
C THR A 9 28.18 -15.45 -45.66
N THR A 10 28.09 -15.93 -44.41
CA THR A 10 27.66 -17.18 -43.76
C THR A 10 27.20 -16.80 -42.34
N ARG A 11 26.26 -17.56 -41.76
CA ARG A 11 25.76 -17.45 -40.37
C ARG A 11 26.68 -16.67 -39.41
N GLY A 12 26.22 -15.50 -38.97
CA GLY A 12 26.65 -14.85 -37.74
C GLY A 12 25.39 -14.40 -37.03
N ASP A 13 25.21 -14.81 -35.77
CA ASP A 13 24.16 -14.26 -34.93
C ASP A 13 24.41 -12.76 -34.79
N LEU A 14 23.58 -11.95 -35.46
CA LEU A 14 23.59 -10.51 -35.30
C LEU A 14 22.79 -10.20 -34.03
N GLN A 15 23.47 -10.16 -32.89
CA GLN A 15 22.85 -9.66 -31.66
C GLN A 15 22.82 -8.13 -31.74
N ILE A 16 21.69 -7.59 -32.20
CA ILE A 16 21.41 -6.16 -32.10
C ILE A 16 21.13 -5.90 -30.62
N ILE A 17 22.13 -5.36 -29.91
CA ILE A 17 21.87 -4.65 -28.65
C ILE A 17 21.21 -3.34 -29.07
N ALA A 18 19.88 -3.33 -29.07
CA ALA A 18 19.14 -2.09 -29.15
C ALA A 18 19.40 -1.33 -27.84
N GLU A 19 20.40 -0.44 -27.84
CA GLU A 19 20.35 0.70 -26.95
C GLU A 19 19.04 1.41 -27.28
N ILE A 20 18.12 1.39 -26.30
CA ILE A 20 16.84 2.07 -26.39
C ILE A 20 17.17 3.53 -26.67
N VAL A 21 17.04 3.93 -27.93
CA VAL A 21 16.96 5.33 -28.32
C VAL A 21 15.68 5.85 -27.66
N GLN A 22 15.83 6.42 -26.47
CA GLN A 22 14.72 6.99 -25.70
C GLN A 22 14.11 8.14 -26.51
N ALA A 23 12.98 7.85 -27.16
CA ALA A 23 12.10 8.87 -27.70
C ALA A 23 11.65 9.77 -26.55
N GLY A 24 11.95 11.07 -26.64
CA GLY A 24 11.70 12.06 -25.60
C GLY A 24 10.23 12.07 -25.15
N GLY A 25 10.00 11.79 -23.87
CA GLY A 25 8.68 11.82 -23.24
C GLY A 25 8.62 11.01 -21.93
N PHE A 26 9.23 9.82 -21.90
CA PHE A 26 9.28 9.01 -20.68
C PHE A 26 10.28 9.55 -19.64
N GLY A 27 11.37 10.18 -20.09
CA GLY A 27 12.37 10.77 -19.20
C GLY A 27 11.83 11.92 -18.35
N SER A 28 10.89 12.73 -18.87
CA SER A 28 10.37 13.90 -18.15
C SER A 28 9.45 13.52 -16.99
N LEU A 29 8.57 12.52 -17.16
CA LEU A 29 7.68 12.05 -16.10
C LEU A 29 8.47 11.37 -14.97
N GLN A 30 9.47 10.54 -15.32
CA GLN A 30 10.34 9.94 -14.33
C GLN A 30 11.16 10.99 -13.59
N GLN A 31 11.67 12.00 -14.30
CA GLN A 31 12.41 13.10 -13.68
C GLN A 31 11.54 13.93 -12.74
N GLU A 32 10.28 14.20 -13.10
CA GLU A 32 9.33 14.89 -12.24
C GLU A 32 9.04 14.07 -10.97
N LEU A 33 8.83 12.76 -11.10
CA LEU A 33 8.63 11.87 -9.97
C LEU A 33 9.82 11.88 -9.00
N GLU A 34 11.05 11.77 -9.51
CA GLU A 34 12.25 11.81 -8.68
C GLU A 34 12.45 13.17 -8.01
N GLN A 35 12.07 14.27 -8.66
CA GLN A 35 12.09 15.60 -8.04
C GLN A 35 11.11 15.73 -6.88
N ILE A 36 9.89 15.19 -7.03
CA ILE A 36 8.90 15.18 -5.95
C ILE A 36 9.41 14.31 -4.80
N LYS A 37 9.91 13.11 -5.08
CA LYS A 37 10.50 12.22 -4.07
C LYS A 37 11.62 12.90 -3.31
N ALA A 38 12.59 13.48 -4.01
CA ALA A 38 13.72 14.16 -3.39
C ALA A 38 13.29 15.33 -2.49
N ARG A 39 12.28 16.11 -2.92
CA ARG A 39 11.74 17.21 -2.12
C ARG A 39 11.07 16.71 -0.84
N LEU A 40 10.19 15.72 -0.96
CA LEU A 40 9.47 15.17 0.20
C LEU A 40 10.39 14.42 1.16
N ASP A 41 11.43 13.76 0.64
CA ASP A 41 12.47 13.12 1.45
C ASP A 41 13.29 14.15 2.22
N ALA A 42 13.69 15.25 1.56
CA ALA A 42 14.40 16.36 2.21
C ALA A 42 13.56 17.05 3.31
N GLU A 43 12.23 17.05 3.16
CA GLU A 43 11.28 17.51 4.18
C GLU A 43 11.03 16.45 5.28
N GLY A 44 11.56 15.24 5.14
CA GLY A 44 11.45 14.16 6.12
C GLY A 44 10.16 13.35 6.07
N LEU A 45 9.34 13.47 5.01
CA LEU A 45 8.06 12.77 4.90
C LEU A 45 8.22 11.24 4.86
N PHE A 46 9.38 10.73 4.44
CA PHE A 46 9.65 9.29 4.36
C PHE A 46 10.42 8.75 5.58
N SER A 47 10.75 9.59 6.57
CA SER A 47 11.56 9.20 7.72
C SER A 47 10.93 8.04 8.49
N ASP A 48 11.71 7.00 8.79
CA ASP A 48 11.23 5.89 9.61
C ASP A 48 10.83 6.33 11.03
N SER A 49 11.43 7.42 11.54
CA SER A 49 11.13 7.94 12.88
C SER A 49 9.70 8.45 13.06
N ARG A 50 8.98 8.73 11.96
CA ARG A 50 7.59 9.18 12.00
C ARG A 50 6.58 8.06 11.78
N LYS A 51 7.02 6.90 11.33
CA LYS A 51 6.13 5.77 11.06
C LYS A 51 5.63 5.22 12.37
N ARG A 52 4.32 5.18 12.52
CA ARG A 52 3.64 4.76 13.75
C ARG A 52 3.43 3.26 13.74
N ASN A 53 3.49 2.68 14.94
CA ASN A 53 3.09 1.29 15.12
C ASN A 53 1.59 1.13 14.94
N LEU A 54 1.19 0.00 14.34
CA LEU A 54 -0.21 -0.35 14.25
C LEU A 54 -0.73 -0.79 15.63
N PRO A 55 -1.98 -0.45 15.98
CA PRO A 55 -2.61 -0.95 17.19
C PRO A 55 -2.72 -2.47 17.13
N LEU A 56 -2.40 -3.13 18.25
CA LEU A 56 -2.44 -4.60 18.34
C LEU A 56 -3.87 -5.17 18.24
N PHE A 57 -4.88 -4.38 18.61
CA PHE A 57 -6.29 -4.77 18.62
C PHE A 57 -7.15 -3.62 18.08
N PRO A 58 -7.17 -3.38 16.77
CA PRO A 58 -8.00 -2.32 16.19
C PRO A 58 -9.48 -2.65 16.43
N GLN A 59 -10.28 -1.64 16.80
CA GLN A 59 -11.73 -1.73 16.90
C GLN A 59 -12.41 -1.27 15.62
N SER A 60 -11.90 -0.23 14.97
CA SER A 60 -12.44 0.29 13.72
C SER A 60 -11.34 0.56 12.69
N VAL A 61 -11.50 0.04 11.47
CA VAL A 61 -10.54 0.17 10.38
C VAL A 61 -11.22 0.80 9.18
N ALA A 62 -10.71 1.96 8.75
CA ALA A 62 -11.13 2.60 7.51
C ALA A 62 -10.45 1.94 6.32
N VAL A 63 -11.19 1.72 5.24
CA VAL A 63 -10.66 1.22 3.97
C VAL A 63 -10.99 2.24 2.89
N ILE A 64 -9.96 2.90 2.36
CA ILE A 64 -10.06 3.80 1.22
C ILE A 64 -9.78 3.00 -0.04
N THR A 65 -10.83 2.72 -0.81
CA THR A 65 -10.77 1.96 -2.06
C THR A 65 -12.02 2.21 -2.90
N SER A 66 -11.98 1.80 -4.16
CA SER A 66 -13.18 1.72 -4.99
C SER A 66 -14.19 0.74 -4.38
N PRO A 67 -15.49 1.11 -4.29
CA PRO A 67 -16.55 0.17 -3.92
C PRO A 67 -16.75 -0.91 -4.99
N GLU A 68 -16.30 -0.63 -6.22
CA GLU A 68 -16.34 -1.53 -7.36
C GLU A 68 -15.01 -2.30 -7.44
N GLY A 69 -15.09 -3.63 -7.47
CA GLY A 69 -13.93 -4.52 -7.64
C GLY A 69 -13.73 -5.51 -6.50
N ALA A 70 -12.71 -6.37 -6.65
CA ALA A 70 -12.43 -7.45 -5.70
C ALA A 70 -11.80 -6.97 -4.39
N VAL A 71 -11.11 -5.83 -4.40
CA VAL A 71 -10.29 -5.31 -3.29
C VAL A 71 -11.07 -5.23 -1.98
N TRP A 72 -12.24 -4.59 -2.01
CA TRP A 72 -13.10 -4.47 -0.83
C TRP A 72 -13.54 -5.84 -0.32
N HIS A 73 -13.94 -6.73 -1.24
CA HIS A 73 -14.36 -8.08 -0.90
C HIS A 73 -13.23 -8.93 -0.31
N ASP A 74 -12.01 -8.79 -0.83
CA ASP A 74 -10.83 -9.50 -0.37
C ASP A 74 -10.48 -9.08 1.07
N ILE A 75 -10.49 -7.78 1.36
CA ILE A 75 -10.27 -7.24 2.70
C ILE A 75 -11.35 -7.74 3.66
N GLN A 76 -12.63 -7.70 3.26
CA GLN A 76 -13.72 -8.24 4.06
C GLN A 76 -13.54 -9.74 4.36
N THR A 77 -13.12 -10.52 3.37
CA THR A 77 -12.94 -11.98 3.49
C THR A 77 -11.83 -12.31 4.48
N VAL A 78 -10.67 -11.66 4.35
CA VAL A 78 -9.55 -11.83 5.28
C VAL A 78 -9.94 -11.41 6.69
N THR A 79 -10.61 -10.26 6.81
CA THR A 79 -11.05 -9.73 8.10
C THR A 79 -12.03 -10.66 8.82
N ARG A 80 -13.05 -11.17 8.11
CA ARG A 80 -14.02 -12.12 8.67
C ARG A 80 -13.35 -13.41 9.15
N ARG A 81 -12.35 -13.89 8.41
CA ARG A 81 -11.58 -15.09 8.77
C ARG A 81 -10.70 -14.86 9.99
N ARG A 82 -9.98 -13.74 10.05
CA ARG A 82 -8.94 -13.49 11.05
C ARG A 82 -9.42 -12.78 12.31
N TYR A 83 -10.25 -11.75 12.16
CA TYR A 83 -10.63 -10.88 13.27
C TYR A 83 -12.04 -10.31 13.06
N PRO A 84 -13.10 -11.13 13.19
CA PRO A 84 -14.47 -10.76 12.81
C PRO A 84 -15.12 -9.68 13.69
N ASN A 85 -14.50 -9.30 14.82
CA ASN A 85 -15.06 -8.34 15.78
C ASN A 85 -14.71 -6.87 15.46
N VAL A 86 -13.90 -6.62 14.44
CA VAL A 86 -13.54 -5.27 14.00
C VAL A 86 -14.65 -4.66 13.14
N GLU A 87 -14.86 -3.38 13.29
CA GLU A 87 -15.70 -2.60 12.39
C GLU A 87 -14.88 -2.18 11.15
N LEU A 88 -15.34 -2.60 9.98
CA LEU A 88 -14.78 -2.12 8.70
C LEU A 88 -15.62 -0.96 8.18
N VAL A 89 -15.00 0.20 8.00
CA VAL A 89 -15.62 1.39 7.43
C VAL A 89 -15.09 1.60 6.01
N LEU A 90 -15.95 1.42 5.01
CA LEU A 90 -15.60 1.74 3.62
C LEU A 90 -15.70 3.25 3.40
N ILE A 91 -14.59 3.87 2.98
CA ILE A 91 -14.57 5.22 2.44
C ILE A 91 -14.45 5.06 0.92
N PRO A 92 -15.57 5.11 0.17
CA PRO A 92 -15.55 4.85 -1.26
C PRO A 92 -14.77 5.96 -1.96
N SER A 93 -13.79 5.57 -2.79
CA SER A 93 -12.98 6.53 -3.54
C SER A 93 -12.47 5.91 -4.84
N LYS A 94 -12.43 6.71 -5.90
CA LYS A 94 -11.78 6.33 -7.14
C LYS A 94 -10.28 6.19 -6.92
N VAL A 95 -9.76 5.04 -7.30
CA VAL A 95 -8.35 4.67 -7.19
C VAL A 95 -7.61 4.74 -8.53
N GLN A 96 -8.28 5.23 -9.57
CA GLN A 96 -7.75 5.44 -10.92
C GLN A 96 -8.56 6.51 -11.64
N GLY A 97 -8.00 7.07 -12.72
CA GLY A 97 -8.63 8.14 -13.49
C GLY A 97 -8.43 9.54 -12.90
N GLU A 98 -8.91 10.56 -13.61
CA GLU A 98 -8.61 11.97 -13.32
C GLU A 98 -9.13 12.45 -11.96
N GLU A 99 -10.30 11.96 -11.52
CA GLU A 99 -10.93 12.37 -10.26
C GLU A 99 -10.33 11.66 -9.03
N SER A 100 -9.50 10.64 -9.24
CA SER A 100 -8.94 9.82 -8.15
C SER A 100 -8.14 10.64 -7.14
N LEU A 101 -7.32 11.59 -7.61
CA LEU A 101 -6.52 12.41 -6.68
C LEU A 101 -7.41 13.23 -5.72
N SER A 102 -8.44 13.89 -6.25
CA SER A 102 -9.35 14.69 -5.43
C SER A 102 -10.14 13.85 -4.44
N GLU A 103 -10.63 12.68 -4.88
CA GLU A 103 -11.39 11.78 -4.01
C GLU A 103 -10.52 11.18 -2.90
N LEU A 104 -9.29 10.75 -3.23
CA LEU A 104 -8.36 10.20 -2.23
C LEU A 104 -7.96 11.24 -1.18
N VAL A 105 -7.69 12.49 -1.58
CA VAL A 105 -7.40 13.58 -0.63
C VAL A 105 -8.61 13.84 0.27
N HIS A 106 -9.81 13.88 -0.31
CA HIS A 106 -11.05 14.06 0.46
C HIS A 106 -11.31 12.88 1.42
N ALA A 107 -10.97 11.65 1.03
CA ALA A 107 -11.07 10.49 1.91
C ALA A 107 -10.20 10.65 3.17
N PHE A 108 -8.99 11.19 3.05
CA PHE A 108 -8.14 11.50 4.21
C PHE A 108 -8.70 12.65 5.07
N GLU A 109 -9.39 13.63 4.48
CA GLU A 109 -10.12 14.65 5.24
C GLU A 109 -11.24 14.01 6.07
N ILE A 110 -11.99 13.06 5.49
CA ILE A 110 -13.02 12.29 6.20
C ILE A 110 -12.38 11.49 7.35
N VAL A 111 -11.28 10.77 7.11
CA VAL A 111 -10.59 10.02 8.18
C VAL A 111 -10.24 10.94 9.34
N ASN A 112 -9.63 12.10 9.06
CA ASN A 112 -9.17 13.03 10.09
C ASN A 112 -10.30 13.68 10.89
N GLN A 113 -11.55 13.62 10.43
CA GLN A 113 -12.72 14.09 11.16
C GLN A 113 -13.32 13.02 12.09
N ASN A 114 -12.81 11.79 12.04
CA ASN A 114 -13.37 10.63 12.74
C ASN A 114 -12.32 9.99 13.66
N ASP A 115 -12.26 10.47 14.91
CA ASP A 115 -11.28 10.01 15.91
C ASP A 115 -11.46 8.56 16.38
N PHE A 116 -12.56 7.89 15.99
CA PHE A 116 -12.80 6.48 16.32
C PHE A 116 -12.06 5.50 15.40
N LEU A 117 -11.41 5.98 14.33
CA LEU A 117 -10.69 5.14 13.39
C LEU A 117 -9.27 4.83 13.89
N ASP A 118 -8.99 3.55 14.10
CA ASP A 118 -7.71 3.08 14.66
C ASP A 118 -6.63 2.88 13.58
N VAL A 119 -7.04 2.47 12.37
CA VAL A 119 -6.14 2.23 11.22
C VAL A 119 -6.84 2.58 9.91
N VAL A 120 -6.08 3.10 8.94
CA VAL A 120 -6.52 3.27 7.55
C VAL A 120 -5.80 2.27 6.66
N ILE A 121 -6.54 1.57 5.80
CA ILE A 121 -5.99 0.82 4.67
C ILE A 121 -6.29 1.62 3.40
N LEU A 122 -5.25 2.12 2.75
CA LEU A 122 -5.35 2.67 1.39
C LEU A 122 -5.02 1.56 0.41
N ALA A 123 -6.01 1.07 -0.32
CA ALA A 123 -5.85 -0.09 -1.18
C ALA A 123 -6.28 0.18 -2.62
N ARG A 124 -5.55 -0.47 -3.53
CA ARG A 124 -5.91 -0.53 -4.94
C ARG A 124 -5.72 -1.96 -5.45
N GLY A 125 -6.59 -2.38 -6.37
CA GLY A 125 -6.46 -3.65 -7.08
C GLY A 125 -5.49 -3.55 -8.25
N GLY A 126 -5.42 -4.61 -9.06
CA GLY A 126 -4.64 -4.60 -10.30
C GLY A 126 -5.02 -3.44 -11.25
N GLY A 127 -4.15 -3.15 -12.20
CA GLY A 127 -4.37 -2.17 -13.27
C GLY A 127 -3.05 -1.75 -13.90
N SER A 128 -3.07 -0.73 -14.74
CA SER A 128 -1.88 -0.26 -15.45
C SER A 128 -1.01 0.62 -14.54
N SER A 129 0.26 0.82 -14.94
CA SER A 129 1.14 1.79 -14.31
C SER A 129 0.65 3.23 -14.48
N GLU A 130 -0.12 3.53 -15.53
CA GLU A 130 -0.70 4.87 -15.75
C GLU A 130 -1.71 5.25 -14.68
N ASP A 131 -2.36 4.26 -14.09
CA ASP A 131 -3.34 4.45 -13.02
C ASP A 131 -2.66 4.78 -11.68
N LEU A 132 -1.33 4.67 -11.56
CA LEU A 132 -0.58 4.96 -10.33
C LEU A 132 -0.31 6.47 -10.12
N LYS A 133 -0.65 7.32 -11.11
CA LYS A 133 -0.34 8.75 -11.09
C LYS A 133 -0.83 9.45 -9.82
N SER A 134 -2.06 9.21 -9.38
CA SER A 134 -2.64 9.82 -8.18
C SER A 134 -1.82 9.54 -6.91
N PHE A 135 -1.23 8.35 -6.81
CA PHE A 135 -0.41 7.88 -5.69
C PHE A 135 1.02 8.40 -5.70
N ASN A 136 1.42 9.05 -6.80
CA ASN A 136 2.74 9.65 -7.00
C ASN A 136 2.70 11.18 -6.93
N THR A 137 1.66 11.74 -6.31
CA THR A 137 1.49 13.19 -6.18
C THR A 137 1.90 13.69 -4.80
N GLU A 138 2.46 14.89 -4.76
CA GLU A 138 2.77 15.59 -3.51
C GLU A 138 1.51 15.84 -2.66
N ARG A 139 0.37 16.13 -3.30
CA ARG A 139 -0.87 16.44 -2.61
C ARG A 139 -1.39 15.26 -1.79
N LEU A 140 -1.38 14.05 -2.36
CA LEU A 140 -1.79 12.86 -1.62
C LEU A 140 -0.75 12.46 -0.57
N ALA A 141 0.54 12.58 -0.88
CA ALA A 141 1.62 12.37 0.07
C ALA A 141 1.44 13.23 1.33
N ARG A 142 1.17 14.52 1.17
CA ARG A 142 0.92 15.43 2.31
C ARG A 142 -0.34 15.06 3.09
N ALA A 143 -1.41 14.66 2.41
CA ALA A 143 -2.64 14.20 3.07
C ALA A 143 -2.38 12.97 3.97
N ILE A 144 -1.66 11.96 3.46
CA ILE A 144 -1.24 10.78 4.23
C ILE A 144 -0.35 11.19 5.40
N PHE A 145 0.62 12.07 5.17
CA PHE A 145 1.55 12.54 6.20
C PHE A 145 0.85 13.24 7.36
N THR A 146 -0.17 14.05 7.08
CA THR A 146 -0.95 14.77 8.10
C THR A 146 -2.02 13.92 8.79
N CYS A 147 -2.27 12.70 8.31
CA CYS A 147 -3.29 11.81 8.86
C CYS A 147 -2.92 11.42 10.29
N SER A 148 -3.80 11.65 11.27
CA SER A 148 -3.56 11.28 12.69
C SER A 148 -3.68 9.78 12.96
N THR A 149 -4.44 9.07 12.13
CA THR A 149 -4.58 7.61 12.14
C THR A 149 -3.44 6.94 11.35
N PRO A 150 -2.82 5.85 11.86
CA PRO A 150 -1.84 5.06 11.11
C PRO A 150 -2.38 4.55 9.76
N VAL A 151 -1.55 4.65 8.72
CA VAL A 151 -1.92 4.32 7.34
C VAL A 151 -1.12 3.13 6.84
N VAL A 152 -1.82 2.11 6.36
CA VAL A 152 -1.27 0.97 5.63
C VAL A 152 -1.56 1.14 4.14
N SER A 153 -0.50 1.19 3.33
CA SER A 153 -0.62 1.28 1.88
C SER A 153 -0.59 -0.10 1.22
N ALA A 154 -1.48 -0.32 0.26
CA ALA A 154 -1.63 -1.56 -0.50
C ALA A 154 -1.97 -1.25 -1.96
N ILE A 155 -1.14 -0.43 -2.61
CA ILE A 155 -1.42 0.16 -3.93
C ILE A 155 -0.82 -0.66 -5.08
N GLY A 156 0.42 -1.14 -4.95
CA GLY A 156 1.19 -1.75 -6.05
C GLY A 156 1.91 -3.04 -5.66
N HIS A 157 2.36 -3.81 -6.66
CA HIS A 157 3.20 -4.99 -6.45
C HIS A 157 4.63 -4.57 -6.05
N GLU A 158 5.50 -5.52 -5.70
CA GLU A 158 6.86 -5.23 -5.21
C GLU A 158 7.71 -4.31 -6.10
N THR A 159 7.43 -4.25 -7.40
CA THR A 159 8.16 -3.42 -8.37
C THR A 159 7.67 -1.98 -8.48
N ASP A 160 6.46 -1.68 -8.01
CA ASP A 160 5.77 -0.41 -8.29
C ASP A 160 5.55 0.40 -7.00
N ILE A 161 6.65 0.75 -6.33
CA ILE A 161 6.61 1.56 -5.09
C ILE A 161 6.23 2.99 -5.44
N THR A 162 5.11 3.45 -4.90
CA THR A 162 4.59 4.81 -5.07
C THR A 162 5.05 5.74 -3.96
N ILE A 163 4.90 7.06 -4.15
CA ILE A 163 5.13 8.04 -3.08
C ILE A 163 4.20 7.77 -1.90
N SER A 164 2.94 7.43 -2.14
CA SER A 164 2.01 7.03 -1.08
C SER A 164 2.52 5.84 -0.26
N ASP A 165 3.17 4.86 -0.88
CA ASP A 165 3.80 3.74 -0.16
C ASP A 165 4.97 4.18 0.73
N LEU A 166 5.75 5.17 0.29
CA LEU A 166 6.88 5.71 1.05
C LEU A 166 6.44 6.54 2.26
N VAL A 167 5.31 7.24 2.15
CA VAL A 167 4.73 8.07 3.23
C VAL A 167 3.85 7.24 4.18
N ALA A 168 3.33 6.10 3.77
CA ALA A 168 2.54 5.27 4.67
C ALA A 168 3.36 4.78 5.87
N ASP A 169 2.68 4.49 6.99
CA ASP A 169 3.32 3.93 8.18
C ASP A 169 3.77 2.49 7.92
N VAL A 170 2.98 1.72 7.18
CA VAL A 170 3.30 0.37 6.76
C VAL A 170 2.93 0.16 5.30
N ARG A 171 3.76 -0.56 4.56
CA ARG A 171 3.49 -1.00 3.19
C ARG A 171 3.12 -2.48 3.17
N ALA A 172 2.07 -2.82 2.44
CA ALA A 172 1.66 -4.16 2.10
C ALA A 172 1.75 -4.36 0.58
N ALA A 173 2.14 -5.56 0.15
CA ALA A 173 2.26 -5.87 -1.29
C ALA A 173 0.90 -6.08 -1.98
N THR A 174 -0.14 -6.45 -1.22
CA THR A 174 -1.49 -6.70 -1.74
C THR A 174 -2.55 -6.23 -0.74
N PRO A 175 -3.78 -5.95 -1.20
CA PRO A 175 -4.89 -5.61 -0.30
C PRO A 175 -5.17 -6.69 0.76
N SER A 176 -5.10 -7.97 0.39
CA SER A 176 -5.24 -9.08 1.35
C SER A 176 -4.11 -9.09 2.38
N ALA A 177 -2.86 -8.86 1.97
CA ALA A 177 -1.73 -8.76 2.90
C ALA A 177 -1.89 -7.56 3.85
N ALA A 178 -2.45 -6.44 3.39
CA ALA A 178 -2.76 -5.30 4.24
C ALA A 178 -3.77 -5.68 5.33
N ALA A 179 -4.83 -6.40 4.96
CA ALA A 179 -5.78 -6.93 5.92
C ALA A 179 -5.12 -7.94 6.89
N GLU A 180 -4.19 -8.78 6.45
CA GLU A 180 -3.48 -9.71 7.35
C GLU A 180 -2.54 -9.01 8.32
N ILE A 181 -1.91 -7.91 7.91
CA ILE A 181 -1.05 -7.06 8.74
C ILE A 181 -1.88 -6.32 9.79
N VAL A 182 -3.03 -5.75 9.40
CA VAL A 182 -3.88 -4.97 10.30
C VAL A 182 -4.68 -5.88 11.25
N MET A 183 -5.12 -7.06 10.78
CA MET A 183 -6.01 -7.93 11.54
C MET A 183 -5.25 -9.01 12.32
N PRO A 184 -5.35 -9.00 13.66
CA PRO A 184 -4.79 -10.06 14.50
C PRO A 184 -5.35 -11.43 14.13
N ASP A 185 -4.57 -12.49 14.37
CA ASP A 185 -5.05 -13.85 14.17
C ASP A 185 -5.85 -14.32 15.39
N GLN A 186 -7.18 -14.44 15.25
CA GLN A 186 -8.04 -14.87 16.35
C GLN A 186 -7.68 -16.23 16.94
N ASP A 187 -7.16 -17.17 16.14
CA ASP A 187 -6.89 -18.53 16.61
C ASP A 187 -5.58 -18.55 17.40
N LEU A 188 -4.58 -17.80 16.93
CA LEU A 188 -3.37 -17.55 17.70
C LEU A 188 -3.68 -16.84 19.03
N LEU A 189 -4.56 -15.83 19.01
CA LEU A 189 -4.97 -15.13 20.23
C LEU A 189 -5.69 -16.06 21.22
N LYS A 190 -6.60 -16.92 20.74
CA LYS A 190 -7.26 -17.94 21.58
C LYS A 190 -6.24 -18.88 22.22
N GLU A 191 -5.29 -19.38 21.44
CA GLU A 191 -4.23 -20.24 21.96
C GLU A 191 -3.40 -19.56 23.04
N GLN A 192 -3.02 -18.29 22.83
CA GLN A 192 -2.26 -17.51 23.81
C GLN A 192 -3.05 -17.28 25.11
N ILE A 193 -4.35 -17.00 25.00
CA ILE A 193 -5.24 -16.84 26.17
C ILE A 193 -5.33 -18.16 26.94
N ILE A 194 -5.52 -19.29 26.27
CA ILE A 194 -5.60 -20.61 26.91
C ILE A 194 -4.28 -20.95 27.62
N ARG A 195 -3.13 -20.78 26.95
CA ARG A 195 -1.81 -21.01 27.55
C ARG A 195 -1.58 -20.13 28.78
N SER A 196 -1.95 -18.85 28.69
CA SER A 196 -1.83 -17.91 29.80
C SER A 196 -2.71 -18.32 30.99
N LYS A 197 -3.94 -18.75 30.73
CA LYS A 197 -4.86 -19.29 31.75
C LYS A 197 -4.26 -20.50 32.46
N ASP A 198 -3.68 -21.43 31.73
CA ASP A 198 -3.08 -22.64 32.30
C ASP A 198 -1.86 -22.32 33.16
N HIS A 199 -1.01 -21.39 32.73
CA HIS A 199 0.13 -20.92 33.51
C HIS A 199 -0.31 -20.24 34.81
N ILE A 200 -1.30 -19.35 34.74
CA ILE A 200 -1.85 -18.67 35.93
C ILE A 200 -2.46 -19.69 36.90
N SER A 201 -3.22 -20.67 36.39
CA SER A 201 -3.86 -21.70 37.20
C SER A 201 -2.82 -22.57 37.94
N LYS A 202 -1.73 -22.96 37.25
CA LYS A 202 -0.61 -23.69 37.86
C LYS A 202 0.09 -22.86 38.94
N ALA A 203 0.39 -21.59 38.65
CA ALA A 203 1.03 -20.71 39.61
C ALA A 203 0.18 -20.53 40.87
N ILE A 204 -1.12 -20.25 40.74
CA ILE A 204 -2.03 -20.11 41.89
C ILE A 204 -2.04 -21.40 42.73
N SER A 205 -2.09 -22.58 42.09
CA SER A 205 -2.07 -23.86 42.81
C SER A 205 -0.78 -24.10 43.61
N SER A 206 0.35 -23.52 43.18
CA SER A 206 1.63 -23.59 43.89
C SER A 206 1.75 -22.63 45.08
N PHE A 207 0.90 -21.60 45.16
CA PHE A 207 0.87 -20.63 46.28
C PHE A 207 -0.10 -21.02 47.40
N SER A 208 -0.99 -21.99 47.19
CA SER A 208 -1.94 -22.47 48.21
C SER A 208 -1.36 -23.52 49.17
N LEU A 209 -0.06 -23.39 49.52
CA LEU A 209 0.63 -24.14 50.58
C LEU A 209 0.78 -23.26 51.83
#